data_AF-A0A1H7NH75-F1
#
_entry.id   AF-A0A1H7NH75-F1
#
_cell.length_a   1.000
_cell.length_b   1.000
_cell.length_c   1.000
_cell.angle_alpha   90.00
_cell.angle_beta   90.00
_cell.angle_gamma   90.00
#
_symmetry.space_group_name_H-M   'P 1'
#
loop_
_entity.id
_entity.type
_entity.pdbx_description
1 polymer ?
#
loop_
_entity_poly.entity_id
_entity_poly.type
_entity_poly.pdbx_seq_one_letter_code
_entity_poly.pdbx_strand_id
1 'polypeptide(L)'
;MRRPLRVALGSLQLPIAGVGAALVAFSLWNVYTLPPPPPESDGFVHGLAGFFFLIIALSGFVLVAVGLLVPPGPGYGINFSRGQRLLFAYALVAPVAGGIAFLTPVVVGFGAGGVIEWAFTLSFLVIASAPLAILLGLGWKTAAVAVARYRA
;
A
#
# COMPACT_ATOMS: atom_id res chain seq x y z
N MET A 1 16.25 29.73 -8.81
CA MET A 1 14.92 29.33 -8.27
C MET A 1 14.74 27.82 -7.99
N ARG A 2 15.72 26.92 -8.21
CA ARG A 2 15.53 25.45 -8.01
C ARG A 2 15.59 24.94 -6.56
N ARG A 3 16.20 25.69 -5.63
CA ARG A 3 16.28 25.36 -4.20
C ARG A 3 14.92 25.39 -3.46
N PRO A 4 14.06 26.43 -3.59
CA PRO A 4 12.78 26.47 -2.88
C PRO A 4 11.84 25.33 -3.31
N LEU A 5 11.84 24.98 -4.60
CA LEU A 5 11.01 23.88 -5.11
C LEU A 5 11.41 22.52 -4.53
N ARG A 6 12.72 22.23 -4.40
CA ARG A 6 13.18 20.96 -3.79
C ARG A 6 12.85 20.87 -2.29
N VAL A 7 12.92 21.98 -1.57
CA VAL A 7 12.53 22.05 -0.16
C VAL A 7 11.02 21.83 -0.02
N ALA A 8 10.21 22.53 -0.82
CA ALA A 8 8.77 22.43 -0.80
C ALA A 8 8.26 21.03 -1.20
N LEU A 9 8.86 20.41 -2.22
CA LEU A 9 8.49 19.04 -2.61
C LEU A 9 8.95 18.03 -1.56
N GLY A 10 10.14 18.22 -0.99
CA GLY A 10 10.68 17.31 0.02
C GLY A 10 9.94 17.34 1.35
N SER A 11 9.34 18.48 1.73
CA SER A 11 8.51 18.57 2.93
C SER A 11 7.19 17.80 2.80
N LEU A 12 6.74 17.48 1.58
CA LEU A 12 5.51 16.71 1.34
C LEU A 12 5.67 15.20 1.58
N GLN A 13 6.89 14.68 1.68
CA GLN A 13 7.16 13.25 1.84
C GLN A 13 6.38 12.65 3.03
N LEU A 14 6.53 13.24 4.23
CA LEU A 14 5.90 12.75 5.45
C LEU A 14 4.41 13.08 5.55
N PRO A 15 3.94 14.29 5.19
CA PRO A 15 2.51 14.59 5.14
C PRO A 15 1.73 13.64 4.22
N ILE A 16 2.20 13.41 2.99
CA ILE A 16 1.51 12.51 2.05
C ILE A 16 1.50 11.09 2.60
N ALA A 17 2.65 10.58 3.07
CA ALA A 17 2.73 9.24 3.63
C ALA A 17 1.86 9.11 4.90
N GLY A 18 1.82 10.14 5.74
CA GLY A 18 1.04 10.18 6.96
C GLY A 18 -0.47 10.18 6.70
N VAL A 19 -0.95 10.99 5.75
CA VAL A 19 -2.35 10.96 5.30
C VAL A 19 -2.71 9.58 4.76
N GLY A 20 -1.85 8.99 3.93
CA GLY A 20 -2.05 7.64 3.42
C GLY A 20 -2.18 6.60 4.54
N ALA A 21 -1.26 6.64 5.52
CA ALA A 21 -1.26 5.72 6.66
C ALA A 21 -2.52 5.90 7.53
N ALA A 22 -2.95 7.14 7.74
CA ALA A 22 -4.17 7.45 8.48
C ALA A 22 -5.42 6.89 7.78
N LEU A 23 -5.52 7.01 6.45
CA LEU A 23 -6.63 6.43 5.67
C LEU A 23 -6.66 4.90 5.74
N VAL A 24 -5.49 4.25 5.67
CA VAL A 24 -5.40 2.78 5.84
C VAL A 24 -5.84 2.37 7.23
N ALA A 25 -5.30 3.02 8.28
CA ALA A 25 -5.66 2.73 9.66
C ALA A 25 -7.15 2.97 9.93
N PHE A 26 -7.70 4.08 9.44
CA PHE A 26 -9.12 4.41 9.52
C PHE A 26 -9.99 3.33 8.86
N SER A 27 -9.62 2.88 7.67
CA SER A 27 -10.39 1.87 6.93
C SER A 27 -10.36 0.52 7.64
N LEU A 28 -9.17 0.08 8.08
CA LEU A 28 -9.00 -1.18 8.82
C LEU A 28 -9.78 -1.15 10.14
N TRP A 29 -9.72 -0.04 10.86
CA TRP A 29 -10.49 0.13 12.10
C TRP A 29 -11.99 -0.01 11.84
N ASN A 30 -12.53 0.71 10.86
CA ASN A 30 -13.97 0.66 10.57
C ASN A 30 -14.44 -0.71 10.06
N VAL A 31 -13.63 -1.39 9.24
CA VAL A 31 -13.93 -2.77 8.82
C VAL A 31 -13.94 -3.72 10.01
N TYR A 32 -12.97 -3.59 10.92
CA TYR A 32 -12.88 -4.43 12.12
C TYR A 32 -14.03 -4.18 13.10
N THR A 33 -14.48 -2.94 13.22
CA THR A 33 -15.58 -2.56 14.12
C THR A 33 -16.96 -2.57 13.46
N LEU A 34 -17.06 -3.02 12.20
CA LEU A 34 -18.33 -3.00 11.48
C LEU A 34 -19.30 -4.00 12.14
N PRO A 35 -20.50 -3.59 12.56
CA PRO A 35 -21.47 -4.53 13.13
C PRO A 35 -21.82 -5.63 12.13
N PRO A 36 -22.02 -6.87 12.59
CA PRO A 36 -22.48 -7.93 11.70
C PRO A 36 -23.85 -7.56 11.12
N PRO A 37 -24.14 -7.97 9.87
CA PRO A 37 -25.44 -7.70 9.27
C PRO A 37 -26.55 -8.39 10.08
N PRO A 38 -27.74 -7.77 10.22
CA PRO A 38 -28.89 -8.42 10.85
C PRO A 38 -29.23 -9.75 10.16
N PRO A 39 -29.78 -10.75 10.88
CA PRO A 39 -30.07 -12.06 10.31
C PRO A 39 -31.05 -12.03 9.13
N GLU A 40 -32.00 -11.09 9.15
CA GLU A 40 -32.96 -10.84 8.07
C GLU A 40 -32.42 -10.04 6.88
N SER A 41 -31.18 -9.53 6.95
CA SER A 41 -30.56 -8.79 5.86
C SER A 41 -29.91 -9.71 4.84
N ASP A 42 -30.02 -9.34 3.57
CA ASP A 42 -29.24 -9.92 2.46
C ASP A 42 -27.73 -9.60 2.52
N GLY A 43 -27.31 -8.79 3.49
CA GLY A 43 -25.91 -8.41 3.69
C GLY A 43 -25.38 -7.40 2.67
N PHE A 44 -26.22 -6.90 1.75
CA PHE A 44 -25.77 -6.03 0.65
C PHE A 44 -25.11 -4.75 1.17
N VAL A 45 -25.76 -4.07 2.12
CA VAL A 45 -25.23 -2.82 2.71
C VAL A 45 -23.91 -3.06 3.44
N HIS A 46 -23.79 -4.20 4.13
CA HIS A 46 -22.57 -4.59 4.83
C HIS A 46 -21.43 -4.85 3.83
N GLY A 47 -21.71 -5.58 2.75
CA GLY A 47 -20.75 -5.79 1.65
C GLY A 47 -20.35 -4.50 0.94
N LEU A 48 -21.32 -3.61 0.69
CA LEU A 48 -21.08 -2.31 0.06
C LEU A 48 -20.19 -1.41 0.94
N ALA A 49 -20.42 -1.38 2.25
CA ALA A 49 -19.55 -0.69 3.19
C ALA A 49 -18.12 -1.25 3.14
N GLY A 50 -17.96 -2.57 3.17
CA GLY A 50 -16.66 -3.24 3.03
C GLY A 50 -15.94 -2.86 1.73
N PHE A 51 -16.66 -2.79 0.62
CA PHE A 51 -16.12 -2.36 -0.67
C PHE A 51 -15.62 -0.90 -0.66
N PHE A 52 -16.36 0.03 -0.06
CA PHE A 52 -15.90 1.42 0.06
C PHE A 52 -14.68 1.54 0.97
N PHE A 53 -14.64 0.83 2.10
CA PHE A 53 -13.44 0.82 2.95
C PHE A 53 -12.23 0.20 2.25
N LEU A 54 -12.43 -0.80 1.39
CA LEU A 54 -11.35 -1.32 0.54
C LEU A 54 -10.80 -0.24 -0.39
N ILE A 55 -11.65 0.55 -1.05
CA ILE A 55 -11.22 1.67 -1.92
C ILE A 55 -10.43 2.71 -1.12
N ILE A 56 -10.91 3.09 0.06
CA ILE A 56 -10.24 4.06 0.93
C ILE A 56 -8.88 3.51 1.37
N ALA A 57 -8.81 2.25 1.79
CA ALA A 57 -7.56 1.60 2.18
C ALA A 57 -6.56 1.54 1.02
N LEU A 58 -7.00 1.16 -0.19
CA LEU A 58 -6.16 1.13 -1.39
C LEU A 58 -5.63 2.53 -1.73
N SER A 59 -6.48 3.56 -1.66
CA SER A 59 -6.09 4.94 -1.89
C SER A 59 -5.05 5.41 -0.86
N GLY A 60 -5.29 5.10 0.42
CA GLY A 60 -4.33 5.36 1.49
C GLY A 60 -3.00 4.66 1.26
N PHE A 61 -3.02 3.41 0.82
CA PHE A 61 -1.83 2.62 0.53
C PHE A 61 -1.00 3.23 -0.61
N VAL A 62 -1.65 3.66 -1.69
CA VAL A 62 -1.00 4.40 -2.79
C VAL A 62 -0.35 5.68 -2.28
N LEU A 63 -1.04 6.44 -1.42
CA LEU A 63 -0.49 7.66 -0.83
C LEU A 63 0.73 7.37 0.06
N VAL A 64 0.73 6.28 0.84
CA VAL A 64 1.92 5.84 1.59
C VAL A 64 3.07 5.58 0.64
N ALA A 65 2.89 4.73 -0.36
CA ALA A 65 3.94 4.34 -1.29
C ALA A 65 4.49 5.55 -2.06
N VAL A 66 3.62 6.41 -2.60
CA VAL A 66 3.99 7.63 -3.31
C VAL A 66 4.71 8.60 -2.37
N GLY A 67 4.18 8.83 -1.18
CA GLY A 67 4.77 9.70 -0.16
C GLY A 67 6.19 9.27 0.19
N LEU A 68 6.44 7.97 0.40
CA LEU A 68 7.76 7.44 0.72
C LEU A 68 8.75 7.50 -0.46
N LEU A 69 8.26 7.54 -1.70
CA LEU A 69 9.07 7.72 -2.91
C LEU A 69 9.50 9.18 -3.14
N VAL A 70 8.77 10.15 -2.58
CA VAL A 70 9.14 11.57 -2.68
C VAL A 70 10.55 11.78 -2.13
N PRO A 71 11.47 12.38 -2.89
CA PRO A 71 12.80 12.68 -2.40
C PRO A 71 12.75 13.64 -1.20
N PRO A 72 13.48 13.36 -0.11
CA PRO A 72 13.49 14.24 1.07
C PRO A 72 14.10 15.60 0.74
N GLY A 73 13.64 16.61 1.46
CA GLY A 73 14.17 17.97 1.37
C GLY A 73 15.42 18.15 2.24
N PRO A 74 16.21 19.22 2.03
CA PRO A 74 17.29 19.58 2.95
C PRO A 74 16.74 19.78 4.38
N GLY A 75 17.15 18.94 5.32
CA GLY A 75 16.70 19.01 6.72
C GLY A 75 15.28 18.48 6.99
N TYR A 76 14.58 17.95 5.98
CA TYR A 76 13.19 17.46 6.12
C TYR A 76 13.01 16.08 5.47
N GLY A 77 12.26 15.20 6.12
CA GLY A 77 11.92 13.88 5.59
C GLY A 77 12.92 12.78 5.93
N ILE A 78 12.74 11.61 5.30
CA ILE A 78 13.54 10.41 5.56
C ILE A 78 14.34 10.03 4.31
N ASN A 79 15.66 9.95 4.47
CA ASN A 79 16.56 9.49 3.43
C ASN A 79 16.54 7.96 3.30
N PHE A 80 15.85 7.46 2.28
CA PHE A 80 15.82 6.05 1.93
C PHE A 80 16.88 5.68 0.89
N SER A 81 17.51 4.51 1.07
CA SER A 81 18.45 3.93 0.10
C SER A 81 17.73 3.53 -1.20
N ARG A 82 18.51 3.25 -2.26
CA ARG A 82 17.95 2.78 -3.54
C ARG A 82 17.13 1.50 -3.37
N GLY A 83 17.62 0.55 -2.56
CA GLY A 83 16.90 -0.69 -2.26
C GLY A 83 15.56 -0.47 -1.55
N GLN A 84 15.54 0.41 -0.55
CA GLN A 84 14.30 0.78 0.17
C GLN A 84 13.28 1.45 -0.76
N ARG A 85 13.74 2.34 -1.65
CA ARG A 85 12.86 2.98 -2.64
C ARG A 85 12.31 1.98 -3.66
N LEU A 86 13.09 0.97 -4.06
CA LEU A 86 12.60 -0.09 -4.95
C LEU A 86 11.48 -0.91 -4.28
N LEU A 87 11.56 -1.16 -2.98
CA LEU A 87 10.47 -1.81 -2.24
C LEU A 87 9.18 -0.97 -2.25
N PHE A 88 9.29 0.35 -2.10
CA PHE A 88 8.12 1.24 -2.16
C PHE A 88 7.55 1.36 -3.58
N ALA A 89 8.41 1.38 -4.61
CA ALA A 89 7.99 1.34 -6.01
C ALA A 89 7.29 0.01 -6.35
N TYR A 90 7.85 -1.11 -5.87
CA TYR A 90 7.21 -2.42 -5.98
C TYR A 90 5.84 -2.41 -5.30
N ALA A 91 5.73 -1.89 -4.08
CA ALA A 91 4.47 -1.82 -3.34
C ALA A 91 3.39 -0.98 -4.06
N LEU A 92 3.80 -0.01 -4.88
CA LEU A 92 2.89 0.77 -5.71
C LEU A 92 2.40 -0.01 -6.94
N VAL A 93 3.28 -0.77 -7.59
CA VAL A 93 3.01 -1.43 -8.88
C VAL A 93 2.40 -2.82 -8.71
N ALA A 94 2.82 -3.57 -7.69
CA ALA A 94 2.39 -4.95 -7.47
C ALA A 94 0.86 -5.11 -7.36
N PRO A 95 0.12 -4.23 -6.64
CA PRO A 95 -1.34 -4.35 -6.58
C PRO A 95 -2.01 -4.16 -7.95
N VAL A 96 -1.50 -3.22 -8.76
CA VAL A 96 -2.00 -2.96 -10.12
C VAL A 96 -1.71 -4.16 -11.03
N ALA A 97 -0.48 -4.65 -11.00
CA ALA A 97 -0.07 -5.82 -11.78
C ALA A 97 -0.87 -7.07 -11.38
N GLY A 98 -1.05 -7.30 -10.07
CA GLY A 98 -1.87 -8.39 -9.54
C GLY A 98 -3.34 -8.26 -9.95
N GLY A 99 -3.91 -7.06 -9.93
CA GLY A 99 -5.27 -6.82 -10.41
C GLY A 99 -5.45 -7.07 -11.92
N ILE A 100 -4.48 -6.68 -12.74
CA ILE A 100 -4.49 -6.96 -14.18
C ILE A 100 -4.37 -8.47 -14.43
N ALA A 101 -3.43 -9.13 -13.74
CA ALA A 101 -3.23 -10.57 -13.84
C ALA A 101 -4.49 -11.34 -13.42
N PHE A 102 -5.20 -10.88 -12.40
CA PHE A 102 -6.48 -11.41 -11.94
C PHE A 102 -7.57 -11.33 -13.02
N LEU A 103 -7.69 -10.19 -13.72
CA LEU A 103 -8.74 -9.99 -14.72
C LEU A 103 -8.44 -10.71 -16.05
N THR A 104 -7.17 -11.02 -16.32
CA THR A 104 -6.74 -11.58 -17.61
C THR A 104 -7.44 -12.91 -17.94
N PRO A 105 -7.50 -13.93 -17.05
CA PRO A 105 -8.21 -15.18 -17.35
C PRO A 105 -9.71 -15.01 -17.61
N VAL A 106 -10.34 -14.05 -16.94
CA VAL A 106 -11.79 -13.75 -17.08
C VAL A 106 -12.08 -13.16 -18.46
N VAL A 107 -11.24 -12.24 -18.93
CA VAL A 107 -11.40 -11.58 -20.24
C VAL A 107 -11.02 -12.51 -21.39
N VAL A 108 -9.98 -13.32 -21.21
CA VAL A 108 -9.45 -14.19 -22.28
C VAL A 108 -10.23 -15.52 -22.40
N GLY A 109 -11.14 -15.82 -21.46
CA GLY A 109 -12.05 -16.96 -21.57
C GLY A 109 -11.35 -18.31 -21.39
N PHE A 110 -10.38 -18.39 -20.49
CA PHE A 110 -9.72 -19.67 -20.17
C PHE A 110 -10.66 -20.58 -19.35
N GLY A 111 -11.48 -21.38 -20.04
CA GLY A 111 -12.42 -22.33 -19.45
C GLY A 111 -11.83 -23.67 -19.00
N ALA A 112 -10.53 -23.76 -18.67
CA ALA A 112 -9.87 -25.03 -18.36
C ALA A 112 -9.38 -25.12 -16.90
N GLY A 113 -9.65 -26.27 -16.28
CA GLY A 113 -9.49 -26.62 -14.87
C GLY A 113 -8.31 -26.02 -14.10
N GLY A 114 -8.59 -25.49 -12.91
CA GLY A 114 -7.62 -25.07 -11.89
C GLY A 114 -6.76 -23.84 -12.24
N VAL A 115 -6.58 -23.49 -13.51
CA VAL A 115 -5.76 -22.34 -13.95
C VAL A 115 -6.31 -21.02 -13.41
N ILE A 116 -7.63 -20.90 -13.38
CA ILE A 116 -8.32 -19.76 -12.78
C ILE A 116 -7.96 -19.66 -11.30
N GLU A 117 -8.14 -20.73 -10.52
CA GLU A 117 -7.86 -20.76 -9.07
C GLU A 117 -6.40 -20.41 -8.75
N TRP A 118 -5.43 -20.96 -9.49
CA TRP A 118 -4.03 -20.61 -9.34
C TRP A 118 -3.76 -19.14 -9.67
N ALA A 119 -4.37 -18.60 -10.71
CA ALA A 119 -4.26 -17.19 -11.06
C ALA A 119 -4.84 -16.28 -9.96
N PHE A 120 -5.98 -16.67 -9.36
CA PHE A 120 -6.57 -16.00 -8.21
C PHE A 120 -5.60 -15.99 -7.02
N THR A 121 -5.08 -17.15 -6.62
CA THR A 121 -4.16 -17.26 -5.47
C THR A 121 -2.88 -16.46 -5.71
N LEU A 122 -2.25 -16.60 -6.88
CA LEU A 122 -1.01 -15.87 -7.19
C LEU A 122 -1.24 -14.35 -7.23
N SER A 123 -2.33 -13.89 -7.83
CA SER A 123 -2.67 -12.46 -7.86
C SER A 123 -2.87 -11.91 -6.46
N PHE A 124 -3.57 -12.65 -5.60
CA PHE A 124 -3.76 -12.27 -4.20
C PHE A 124 -2.43 -12.18 -3.44
N LEU A 125 -1.54 -13.17 -3.62
CA LEU A 125 -0.21 -13.15 -2.99
C LEU A 125 0.62 -11.94 -3.44
N VAL A 126 0.59 -11.61 -4.74
CA VAL A 126 1.27 -10.42 -5.28
C VAL A 126 0.70 -9.14 -4.65
N ILE A 127 -0.63 -8.99 -4.60
CA ILE A 127 -1.27 -7.83 -3.97
C ILE A 127 -0.91 -7.75 -2.48
N ALA A 128 -1.03 -8.86 -1.74
CA ALA A 128 -0.76 -8.95 -0.31
C ALA A 128 0.72 -8.71 0.04
N SER A 129 1.64 -8.94 -0.90
CA SER A 129 3.07 -8.67 -0.72
C SER A 129 3.40 -7.16 -0.68
N ALA A 130 2.53 -6.29 -1.20
CA ALA A 130 2.78 -4.86 -1.24
C ALA A 130 2.88 -4.24 0.18
N PRO A 131 1.95 -4.48 1.12
CA PRO A 131 2.10 -4.11 2.52
C PRO A 131 3.42 -4.57 3.14
N LEU A 132 3.80 -5.83 2.86
CA LEU A 132 5.04 -6.40 3.37
C LEU A 132 6.27 -5.65 2.84
N ALA A 133 6.29 -5.27 1.56
CA ALA A 133 7.38 -4.51 0.98
C ALA A 133 7.55 -3.13 1.65
N ILE A 134 6.45 -2.43 1.97
CA ILE A 134 6.51 -1.17 2.73
C ILE A 134 7.08 -1.42 4.13
N LEU A 135 6.56 -2.41 4.86
CA LEU A 135 7.02 -2.75 6.20
C LEU A 135 8.49 -3.15 6.22
N LEU A 136 8.94 -3.94 5.25
CA LEU A 136 10.34 -4.33 5.09
C LEU A 136 11.23 -3.12 4.79
N GLY A 137 10.79 -2.21 3.92
CA GLY A 137 11.54 -0.99 3.60
C GLY A 137 11.70 -0.07 4.82
N LEU A 138 10.63 0.12 5.58
CA LEU A 138 10.64 0.91 6.82
C LEU A 138 11.44 0.21 7.93
N GLY A 139 11.24 -1.09 8.13
CA GLY A 139 11.94 -1.91 9.12
C GLY A 139 13.45 -1.99 8.85
N TRP A 140 13.84 -2.10 7.58
CA TRP A 140 15.25 -1.98 7.20
C TRP A 140 15.81 -0.61 7.58
N LYS A 141 15.07 0.47 7.31
CA LYS A 141 15.53 1.82 7.67
C LYS A 141 15.69 2.00 9.17
N THR A 142 14.74 1.53 9.97
CA THR A 142 14.81 1.63 11.44
C THR A 142 15.97 0.82 12.00
N ALA A 143 16.18 -0.42 11.51
CA ALA A 143 17.32 -1.25 11.90
C ALA A 143 18.66 -0.59 11.56
N ALA A 144 18.79 -0.02 10.35
CA ALA A 144 20.01 0.67 9.93
C ALA A 144 20.33 1.88 10.83
N VAL A 145 19.31 2.65 11.22
CA VAL A 145 19.47 3.80 12.14
C VAL A 145 19.84 3.33 13.54
N ALA A 146 19.19 2.27 14.05
CA ALA A 146 19.50 1.72 15.36
C ALA A 146 20.95 1.22 15.43
N VAL A 147 21.39 0.43 14.45
CA VAL A 147 22.77 -0.08 14.38
C VAL A 147 23.79 1.05 14.34
N ALA A 148 23.55 2.10 13.55
CA ALA A 148 24.43 3.26 13.50
C ALA A 148 24.52 4.01 14.84
N ARG A 149 23.43 4.05 15.61
CA ARG A 149 23.38 4.71 16.92
C ARG A 149 24.12 3.94 18.01
N TYR A 150 24.09 2.60 17.99
CA TYR A 150 24.71 1.76 19.02
C TYR A 150 26.14 1.30 18.69
N ARG A 151 26.62 1.55 17.48
CA ARG A 151 28.03 1.32 17.07
C ARG A 151 28.88 2.59 17.07
N ALA A 152 28.28 3.74 17.36
CA ALA A 152 28.96 5.01 17.56
C ALA A 152 29.24 5.23 19.05
#